data_AF-A0A961VGR1-F1
#
_entry.id   AF-A0A961VGR1-F1
#
_cell.length_a   1.000
_cell.length_b   1.000
_cell.length_c   1.000
_cell.angle_alpha   90.00
_cell.angle_beta   90.00
_cell.angle_gamma   90.00
#
_symmetry.space_group_name_H-M   'P 1'
#
loop_
_entity.id
_entity.type
_entity.pdbx_description
1 polymer ?
#
loop_
_entity_poly.entity_id
_entity_poly.type
_entity_poly.pdbx_seq_one_letter_code
_entity_poly.pdbx_strand_id
1 'polypeptide(L)'
;MRVSDRGLAFIAGHEGVVTRAYRDVAGVWTIGVGHTAAAGAPTPRAGMTISRGEALAILSRDLPRYERRVAAALGNVRQHVFDGATSFDFNTGAVHRASWVAAFRAGDMAAARLGLMKWVKAGGRTVKGLVRRREAEGRLIFAGDYGDHGGATGLPDAAADVRAWQSQLATIGFDPGPLDGIAGPRTRAAVLAYQRAHDDLVVDGIVGPATRASLARDIAARERMRQVGGGAIASVILGGTAGAAAEGDPLAWAMLAAMAVLVLAGGIFAWRYRGELRRFFRTIKGA
;
A
#
# COMPACT_ATOMS: atom_id res chain seq x y z
N MET A 1 23.49 17.93 -10.57
CA MET A 1 23.21 17.71 -9.13
C MET A 1 22.60 16.33 -8.94
N ARG A 2 22.76 15.73 -7.76
CA ARG A 2 22.11 14.47 -7.37
C ARG A 2 21.17 14.74 -6.21
N VAL A 3 20.16 13.91 -6.02
CA VAL A 3 19.33 13.95 -4.81
C VAL A 3 20.18 13.54 -3.60
N SER A 4 20.02 14.26 -2.48
CA SER A 4 20.74 13.95 -1.24
C SER A 4 20.17 12.73 -0.50
N ASP A 5 20.88 12.17 0.47
CA ASP A 5 20.35 11.08 1.30
C ASP A 5 19.07 11.46 2.05
N ARG A 6 18.98 12.72 2.51
CA ARG A 6 17.76 13.27 3.12
C ARG A 6 16.64 13.39 2.09
N GLY A 7 16.96 13.77 0.86
CA GLY A 7 16.03 13.78 -0.27
C GLY A 7 15.52 12.38 -0.63
N LEU A 8 16.40 11.37 -0.63
CA LEU A 8 16.01 9.97 -0.82
C LEU A 8 15.04 9.51 0.26
N ALA A 9 15.34 9.81 1.53
CA ALA A 9 14.46 9.49 2.65
C ALA A 9 13.10 10.21 2.55
N PHE A 10 13.11 11.48 2.15
CA PHE A 10 11.91 12.28 1.93
C PHE A 10 11.01 11.70 0.85
N ILE A 11 11.57 11.39 -0.34
CA ILE A 11 10.83 10.77 -1.44
C ILE A 11 10.27 9.40 -1.01
N ALA A 12 11.12 8.56 -0.41
CA ALA A 12 10.71 7.25 0.09
C ALA A 12 9.61 7.34 1.16
N GLY A 13 9.57 8.40 1.97
CA GLY A 13 8.51 8.64 2.95
C GLY A 13 7.13 8.87 2.32
N HIS A 14 7.07 9.49 1.14
CA HIS A 14 5.82 9.75 0.43
C HIS A 14 5.33 8.56 -0.40
N GLU A 15 6.24 7.86 -1.06
CA GLU A 15 5.92 6.68 -1.88
C GLU A 15 5.72 5.42 -1.02
N GLY A 16 6.40 5.39 0.12
CA GLY A 16 6.58 4.23 0.99
C GLY A 16 7.62 3.25 0.45
N VAL A 17 8.12 2.42 1.37
CA VAL A 17 9.16 1.42 1.09
C VAL A 17 8.56 0.04 1.28
N VAL A 18 8.57 -0.77 0.22
CA VAL A 18 8.12 -2.16 0.26
C VAL A 18 9.29 -3.10 0.05
N THR A 19 9.75 -3.73 1.13
CA THR A 19 10.95 -4.57 1.13
C THR A 19 10.73 -5.97 0.57
N ARG A 20 9.49 -6.36 0.27
CA ARG A 20 9.15 -7.63 -0.39
C ARG A 20 8.45 -7.34 -1.72
N ALA A 21 8.88 -7.99 -2.80
CA ALA A 21 8.26 -7.82 -4.10
C ALA A 21 6.77 -8.22 -4.07
N TYR A 22 5.92 -7.38 -4.65
CA TYR A 22 4.48 -7.59 -4.76
C TYR A 22 4.01 -7.30 -6.18
N ARG A 23 2.80 -7.72 -6.54
CA ARG A 23 2.14 -7.28 -7.78
C ARG A 23 1.25 -6.08 -7.49
N ASP A 24 1.44 -5.02 -8.25
CA ASP A 24 0.59 -3.83 -8.18
C ASP A 24 -0.80 -4.09 -8.80
N VAL A 25 -1.65 -3.06 -8.86
CA VAL A 25 -3.01 -3.15 -9.42
C VAL A 25 -3.02 -3.46 -10.92
N ALA A 26 -1.91 -3.22 -11.62
CA ALA A 26 -1.73 -3.56 -13.03
C ALA A 26 -1.10 -4.96 -13.21
N GLY A 27 -0.82 -5.68 -12.12
CA GLY A 27 -0.21 -7.01 -12.15
C GLY A 27 1.31 -7.01 -12.33
N VAL A 28 1.97 -5.85 -12.27
CA VAL A 28 3.41 -5.68 -12.48
C VAL A 28 4.17 -5.92 -11.16
N TRP A 29 5.24 -6.70 -11.23
CA TRP A 29 6.12 -6.93 -10.09
C TRP A 29 6.84 -5.64 -9.70
N THR A 30 6.64 -5.23 -8.45
CA THR A 30 7.14 -3.97 -7.87
C THR A 30 7.84 -4.25 -6.54
N ILE A 31 8.96 -3.56 -6.26
CA ILE A 31 9.70 -3.63 -4.99
C ILE A 31 10.30 -2.28 -4.62
N GLY A 32 10.72 -2.11 -3.37
CA GLY A 32 11.37 -0.90 -2.88
C GLY A 32 10.44 0.30 -2.93
N VAL A 33 10.88 1.36 -3.63
CA VAL A 33 10.14 2.61 -3.80
C VAL A 33 9.56 2.67 -5.21
N GLY A 34 8.52 1.86 -5.46
CA GLY A 34 7.85 1.81 -6.76
C GLY A 34 8.72 1.28 -7.92
N HIS A 35 9.82 0.56 -7.63
CA HIS A 35 10.73 0.04 -8.65
C HIS A 35 10.11 -1.15 -9.38
N THR A 36 10.17 -1.12 -10.71
CA THR A 36 9.69 -2.18 -11.59
C THR A 36 10.78 -2.57 -12.60
N ALA A 37 10.60 -3.69 -13.31
CA ALA A 37 11.55 -4.12 -14.35
C ALA A 37 11.82 -3.05 -15.43
N ALA A 38 10.86 -2.16 -15.69
CA ALA A 38 11.01 -1.06 -16.65
C ALA A 38 12.01 0.02 -16.19
N ALA A 39 12.32 0.09 -14.89
CA ALA A 39 13.34 0.98 -14.34
C ALA A 39 14.77 0.39 -14.42
N GLY A 40 14.90 -0.88 -14.83
CA GLY A 40 16.18 -1.57 -14.97
C GLY A 40 16.38 -2.66 -13.92
N ALA A 41 17.65 -2.93 -13.59
CA ALA A 41 17.99 -3.91 -12.57
C ALA A 41 17.85 -3.32 -11.15
N PRO A 42 17.36 -4.09 -10.16
CA PRO A 42 17.02 -5.51 -10.25
C PRO A 42 15.58 -5.75 -10.72
N THR A 43 15.37 -6.76 -11.57
CA THR A 43 14.03 -7.19 -11.99
C THR A 43 13.26 -7.80 -10.80
N PRO A 44 12.18 -7.16 -10.32
CA PRO A 44 11.41 -7.68 -9.18
C PRO A 44 10.72 -8.99 -9.56
N ARG A 45 10.71 -9.96 -8.65
CA ARG A 45 10.14 -11.30 -8.87
C ARG A 45 9.54 -11.87 -7.59
N ALA A 46 8.70 -12.89 -7.74
CA ALA A 46 8.05 -13.56 -6.60
C ALA A 46 9.07 -13.99 -5.53
N GLY A 47 8.79 -13.68 -4.27
CA GLY A 47 9.62 -14.04 -3.13
C GLY A 47 10.88 -13.20 -2.94
N MET A 48 11.18 -12.26 -3.85
CA MET A 48 12.32 -11.34 -3.69
C MET A 48 12.11 -10.42 -2.48
N THR A 49 13.13 -10.30 -1.64
CA THR A 49 13.19 -9.39 -0.50
C THR A 49 14.46 -8.56 -0.53
N ILE A 50 14.38 -7.33 -0.04
CA ILE A 50 15.51 -6.39 0.08
C ILE A 50 15.44 -5.67 1.44
N SER A 51 16.56 -5.18 1.94
CA SER A 51 16.61 -4.27 3.08
C SER A 51 16.12 -2.88 2.72
N ARG A 52 15.84 -2.05 3.73
CA ARG A 52 15.49 -0.63 3.53
C ARG A 52 16.63 0.15 2.88
N GLY A 53 17.88 -0.16 3.22
CA GLY A 53 19.06 0.45 2.59
C GLY A 53 19.16 0.09 1.11
N GLU A 54 18.95 -1.17 0.77
CA GLU A 54 18.90 -1.61 -0.64
C GLU A 54 17.75 -0.96 -1.40
N ALA A 55 16.58 -0.78 -0.78
CA ALA A 55 15.47 -0.05 -1.40
C ALA A 55 15.82 1.41 -1.73
N LEU A 56 16.55 2.10 -0.84
CA LEU A 56 17.04 3.47 -1.10
C LEU A 56 18.14 3.48 -2.17
N ALA A 57 19.01 2.46 -2.21
CA ALA A 57 20.00 2.33 -3.27
C ALA A 57 19.38 2.04 -4.64
N ILE A 58 18.26 1.29 -4.68
CA ILE A 58 17.44 1.13 -5.89
C ILE A 58 16.83 2.48 -6.29
N LEU A 59 16.16 3.16 -5.35
CA LEU A 59 15.58 4.49 -5.62
C LEU A 59 16.63 5.46 -6.19
N SER A 60 17.81 5.54 -5.59
CA SER A 60 18.91 6.38 -6.07
C SER A 60 19.29 6.08 -7.54
N ARG A 61 19.24 4.81 -7.96
CA ARG A 61 19.50 4.40 -9.35
C ARG A 61 18.34 4.72 -10.31
N ASP A 62 17.12 4.84 -9.81
CA ASP A 62 15.93 5.19 -10.61
C ASP A 62 15.79 6.71 -10.83
N LEU A 63 16.38 7.51 -9.94
CA LEU A 63 16.27 8.97 -9.96
C LEU A 63 16.99 9.72 -11.09
N PRO A 64 18.05 9.23 -11.78
CA PRO A 64 18.79 10.03 -12.76
C PRO A 64 17.93 10.64 -13.88
N ARG A 65 16.83 9.99 -14.27
CA ARG A 65 15.91 10.56 -15.27
C ARG A 65 15.18 11.81 -14.75
N TYR A 66 14.79 11.81 -13.48
CA TYR A 66 14.10 12.93 -12.84
C TYR A 66 15.10 14.04 -12.50
N GLU A 67 16.28 13.68 -12.00
CA GLU A 67 17.38 14.61 -11.72
C GLU A 67 17.75 15.44 -12.96
N ARG A 68 17.84 14.81 -14.14
CA ARG A 68 18.11 15.52 -15.41
C ARG A 68 16.99 16.49 -15.76
N ARG A 69 15.73 16.09 -15.58
CA ARG A 69 14.57 16.95 -15.88
C ARG A 69 14.48 18.14 -14.92
N VAL A 70 14.77 17.92 -13.65
CA VAL A 70 14.82 18.98 -12.63
C VAL A 70 15.98 19.93 -12.90
N ALA A 71 17.18 19.41 -13.19
CA ALA A 71 18.34 20.22 -13.53
C ALA A 71 18.09 21.08 -14.77
N ALA A 72 17.46 20.53 -15.81
CA ALA A 72 17.06 21.28 -16.99
C ALA A 72 15.99 22.35 -16.69
N ALA A 73 15.05 22.05 -15.79
CA ALA A 73 13.94 22.93 -15.47
C ALA A 73 14.33 24.09 -14.53
N LEU A 74 15.25 23.88 -13.58
CA LEU A 74 15.58 24.82 -12.51
C LEU A 74 17.02 25.35 -12.56
N GLY A 75 17.93 24.69 -13.28
CA GLY A 75 19.37 25.03 -13.27
C GLY A 75 20.04 24.67 -11.93
N ASN A 76 21.05 25.44 -11.55
CA ASN A 76 21.75 25.25 -10.28
C ASN A 76 20.95 25.91 -9.14
N VAL A 77 20.48 25.10 -8.20
CA VAL A 77 19.68 25.55 -7.05
C VAL A 77 20.25 24.99 -5.76
N ARG A 78 19.77 25.46 -4.60
CA ARG A 78 20.15 24.85 -3.32
C ARG A 78 19.70 23.39 -3.27
N GLN A 79 20.45 22.55 -2.57
CA GLN A 79 20.19 21.09 -2.50
C GLN A 79 18.75 20.75 -2.09
N HIS A 80 18.21 21.45 -1.08
CA HIS A 80 16.84 21.22 -0.59
C HIS A 80 15.77 21.56 -1.65
N VAL A 81 16.02 22.54 -2.53
CA VAL A 81 15.15 22.87 -3.67
C VAL A 81 15.20 21.73 -4.68
N PHE A 82 16.40 21.24 -5.00
CA PHE A 82 16.60 20.14 -5.95
C PHE A 82 15.93 18.85 -5.48
N ASP A 83 16.06 18.51 -4.20
CA ASP A 83 15.42 17.34 -3.59
C ASP A 83 13.89 17.42 -3.65
N GLY A 84 13.30 18.55 -3.23
CA GLY A 84 11.85 18.74 -3.25
C GLY A 84 11.27 18.80 -4.67
N ALA A 85 11.98 19.43 -5.61
CA ALA A 85 11.60 19.43 -7.02
C ALA A 85 11.67 18.02 -7.64
N THR A 86 12.64 17.21 -7.22
CA THR A 86 12.74 15.81 -7.67
C THR A 86 11.63 14.96 -7.08
N SER A 87 11.25 15.15 -5.81
CA SER A 87 10.03 14.52 -5.25
C SER A 87 8.78 14.90 -6.04
N PHE A 88 8.66 16.17 -6.42
CA PHE A 88 7.54 16.63 -7.23
C PHE A 88 7.50 15.95 -8.59
N ASP A 89 8.62 15.88 -9.29
CA ASP A 89 8.69 15.28 -10.61
C ASP A 89 8.54 13.76 -10.57
N PHE A 90 9.01 13.10 -9.51
CA PHE A 90 8.84 11.67 -9.30
C PHE A 90 7.34 11.29 -9.27
N ASN A 91 6.54 12.09 -8.57
CA ASN A 91 5.10 11.85 -8.46
C ASN A 91 4.30 12.25 -9.70
N THR A 92 4.64 13.40 -10.29
CA THR A 92 3.76 14.05 -11.29
C THR A 92 4.26 13.90 -12.72
N GLY A 93 5.56 13.66 -12.89
CA GLY A 93 6.22 13.73 -14.19
C GLY A 93 6.06 15.09 -14.86
N ALA A 94 5.85 16.18 -14.12
CA ALA A 94 5.40 17.45 -14.68
C ALA A 94 6.31 18.66 -14.42
N VAL A 95 7.53 18.48 -13.89
CA VAL A 95 8.40 19.61 -13.51
C VAL A 95 8.62 20.61 -14.64
N HIS A 96 8.70 20.15 -15.89
CA HIS A 96 8.94 20.98 -17.07
C HIS A 96 7.78 21.94 -17.43
N ARG A 97 6.54 21.65 -16.99
CA ARG A 97 5.34 22.43 -17.34
C ARG A 97 4.63 23.04 -16.13
N ALA A 98 5.11 22.77 -14.92
CA ALA A 98 4.45 23.23 -13.72
C ALA A 98 4.68 24.73 -13.52
N SER A 99 3.59 25.50 -13.44
CA SER A 99 3.64 26.97 -13.27
C SER A 99 4.49 27.43 -12.07
N TRP A 100 4.62 26.62 -11.02
CA TRP A 100 5.47 26.96 -9.87
C TRP A 100 6.95 27.02 -10.22
N VAL A 101 7.42 26.22 -11.19
CA VAL A 101 8.83 26.25 -11.64
C VAL A 101 9.14 27.57 -12.32
N ALA A 102 8.26 28.02 -13.21
CA ALA A 102 8.39 29.31 -13.88
C ALA A 102 8.37 30.48 -12.87
N ALA A 103 7.42 30.46 -11.93
CA ALA A 103 7.34 31.47 -10.87
C ALA A 103 8.57 31.46 -9.95
N PHE A 104 9.07 30.29 -9.56
CA PHE A 104 10.27 30.15 -8.74
C PHE A 104 11.49 30.76 -9.43
N ARG A 105 11.67 30.50 -10.74
CA ARG A 105 12.76 31.06 -11.54
C ARG A 105 12.67 32.58 -11.69
N ALA A 106 11.45 33.13 -11.71
CA ALA A 106 11.21 34.56 -11.73
C ALA A 106 11.40 35.22 -10.35
N GLY A 107 11.67 34.45 -9.29
CA GLY A 107 11.79 34.95 -7.92
C GLY A 107 10.44 35.21 -7.23
N ASP A 108 9.31 34.93 -7.89
CA ASP A 108 7.98 35.09 -7.32
C ASP A 108 7.62 33.88 -6.46
N MET A 109 8.06 33.93 -5.21
CA MET A 109 7.85 32.86 -4.23
C MET A 109 6.37 32.71 -3.81
N ALA A 110 5.55 33.75 -3.96
CA ALA A 110 4.12 33.68 -3.65
C ALA A 110 3.39 32.90 -4.74
N ALA A 111 3.60 33.25 -6.01
CA ALA A 111 3.05 32.53 -7.14
C ALA A 111 3.61 31.11 -7.23
N ALA A 112 4.87 30.88 -6.86
CA ALA A 112 5.45 29.53 -6.82
C ALA A 112 4.71 28.62 -5.81
N ARG A 113 4.46 29.11 -4.58
CA ARG A 113 3.70 28.35 -3.57
C ARG A 113 2.28 28.03 -4.04
N LEU A 114 1.56 29.00 -4.58
CA LEU A 114 0.22 28.80 -5.12
C LEU A 114 0.22 27.83 -6.31
N GLY A 115 1.20 27.96 -7.21
CA GLY A 115 1.38 27.09 -8.37
C GLY A 115 1.64 25.63 -7.98
N LEU A 116 2.36 25.39 -6.89
CA LEU A 116 2.64 24.05 -6.38
C LEU A 116 1.35 23.37 -5.89
N MET A 117 0.50 24.13 -5.21
CA MET A 117 -0.80 23.67 -4.69
C MET A 117 -1.84 23.39 -5.77
N LYS A 118 -1.59 23.71 -7.05
CA LYS A 118 -2.44 23.25 -8.16
C LYS A 118 -2.35 21.75 -8.42
N TRP A 119 -1.29 21.09 -7.93
CA TRP A 119 -0.98 19.67 -8.16
C TRP A 119 -1.51 18.75 -7.05
N VAL A 120 -2.74 19.03 -6.60
CA VAL A 120 -3.40 18.30 -5.50
C VAL A 120 -4.63 17.50 -5.95
N LYS A 121 -4.89 17.44 -7.26
CA LYS A 121 -6.09 16.80 -7.82
C LYS A 121 -5.76 15.47 -8.51
N ALA A 122 -6.66 14.50 -8.39
CA ALA A 122 -6.69 13.28 -9.19
C ALA A 122 -8.13 12.97 -9.60
N GLY A 123 -8.35 12.61 -10.87
CA GLY A 123 -9.71 12.40 -11.41
C GLY A 123 -10.62 13.63 -11.22
N GLY A 124 -10.08 14.84 -11.39
CA GLY A 124 -10.80 16.11 -11.23
C GLY A 124 -11.06 16.57 -9.79
N ARG A 125 -10.84 15.71 -8.79
CA ARG A 125 -11.13 16.01 -7.36
C ARG A 125 -9.85 16.26 -6.57
N THR A 126 -9.93 17.17 -5.59
CA THR A 126 -8.84 17.40 -4.63
C THR A 126 -8.65 16.18 -3.75
N VAL A 127 -7.41 15.69 -3.68
CA VAL A 127 -7.02 14.52 -2.89
C VAL A 127 -6.22 14.98 -1.68
N LYS A 128 -6.73 14.73 -0.47
CA LYS A 128 -6.05 15.10 0.80
C LYS A 128 -4.60 14.62 0.88
N GLY A 129 -4.32 13.40 0.39
CA GLY A 129 -2.96 12.85 0.32
C GLY A 129 -2.01 13.69 -0.54
N LEU A 130 -2.49 14.21 -1.67
CA LEU A 130 -1.68 15.08 -2.54
C LEU A 130 -1.51 16.47 -1.93
N VAL A 131 -2.53 17.02 -1.25
CA VAL A 131 -2.41 18.27 -0.48
C VAL A 131 -1.25 18.18 0.52
N ARG A 132 -1.28 17.16 1.40
CA ARG A 132 -0.22 16.93 2.40
C ARG A 132 1.17 16.80 1.78
N ARG A 133 1.27 16.09 0.66
CA ARG A 133 2.53 15.95 -0.07
C ARG A 133 3.03 17.30 -0.62
N ARG A 134 2.18 18.07 -1.28
CA ARG A 134 2.56 19.39 -1.84
C ARG A 134 2.91 20.40 -0.76
N GLU A 135 2.27 20.33 0.41
CA GLU A 135 2.66 21.13 1.58
C GLU A 135 4.04 20.74 2.11
N ALA A 136 4.34 19.45 2.25
CA ALA A 136 5.64 18.96 2.69
C ALA A 136 6.75 19.35 1.69
N GLU A 137 6.53 19.16 0.39
CA GLU A 137 7.48 19.60 -0.63
C GLU A 137 7.60 21.12 -0.67
N GLY A 138 6.52 21.85 -0.39
CA GLY A 138 6.57 23.31 -0.25
C GLY A 138 7.50 23.73 0.90
N ARG A 139 7.38 23.11 2.08
CA ARG A 139 8.31 23.36 3.20
C ARG A 139 9.75 23.04 2.81
N LEU A 140 9.97 21.91 2.14
CA LEU A 140 11.31 21.53 1.68
C LEU A 140 11.87 22.52 0.65
N ILE A 141 11.12 22.83 -0.40
CA ILE A 141 11.56 23.69 -1.51
C ILE A 141 11.79 25.13 -1.02
N PHE A 142 10.85 25.69 -0.26
CA PHE A 142 10.86 27.12 0.06
C PHE A 142 11.49 27.45 1.41
N ALA A 143 11.63 26.49 2.32
CA ALA A 143 12.20 26.71 3.66
C ALA A 143 13.35 25.77 4.02
N GLY A 144 13.63 24.73 3.21
CA GLY A 144 14.69 23.76 3.52
C GLY A 144 14.33 22.79 4.64
N ASP A 145 13.05 22.72 5.01
CA ASP A 145 12.55 21.86 6.06
C ASP A 145 12.14 20.49 5.49
N TYR A 146 12.88 19.45 5.87
CA TYR A 146 12.60 18.06 5.50
C TYR A 146 11.51 17.41 6.39
N GLY A 147 11.09 18.08 7.47
CA GLY A 147 10.15 17.53 8.45
C GLY A 147 10.80 16.63 9.51
N ASP A 148 12.13 16.59 9.55
CA ASP A 148 12.92 15.77 10.49
C ASP A 148 13.07 16.48 11.85
N HIS A 149 11.96 16.86 12.49
CA HIS A 149 11.95 17.05 13.94
C HIS A 149 11.71 15.67 14.56
N GLY A 150 12.75 15.12 15.20
CA GLY A 150 12.76 13.76 15.71
C GLY A 150 11.53 13.42 16.54
N GLY A 151 10.97 12.24 16.30
CA GLY A 151 9.98 11.60 17.17
C GLY A 151 8.62 12.32 17.25
N ALA A 152 7.63 11.76 16.56
CA ALA A 152 6.18 11.95 16.81
C ALA A 152 5.66 13.41 16.92
N THR A 153 4.84 13.84 15.94
CA THR A 153 3.69 14.78 16.08
C THR A 153 3.18 15.03 14.65
N GLY A 154 1.89 15.01 14.31
CA GLY A 154 0.74 15.58 14.99
C GLY A 154 -0.01 16.39 13.94
N LEU A 155 -0.84 15.73 13.12
CA LEU A 155 -1.76 16.40 12.18
C LEU A 155 -3.18 15.82 12.36
N PRO A 156 -4.24 16.63 12.39
CA PRO A 156 -5.62 16.20 12.68
C PRO A 156 -6.15 15.08 11.76
N ASP A 157 -5.63 14.96 10.54
CA ASP A 157 -5.99 13.91 9.57
C ASP A 157 -5.30 12.56 9.83
N ALA A 158 -4.26 12.48 10.67
CA ALA A 158 -3.70 11.20 11.11
C ALA A 158 -4.75 10.36 11.84
N ALA A 159 -5.65 11.03 12.58
CA ALA A 159 -6.73 10.34 13.26
C ALA A 159 -7.81 9.80 12.31
N ALA A 160 -8.13 10.53 11.23
CA ALA A 160 -9.08 10.04 10.23
C ALA A 160 -8.52 8.87 9.42
N ASP A 161 -7.24 8.94 9.04
CA ASP A 161 -6.55 7.82 8.40
C ASP A 161 -6.52 6.62 9.35
N VAL A 162 -6.14 6.81 10.62
CA VAL A 162 -6.15 5.76 11.66
C VAL A 162 -7.53 5.13 11.81
N ARG A 163 -8.62 5.93 11.90
CA ARG A 163 -9.99 5.38 11.95
C ARG A 163 -10.32 4.49 10.76
N ALA A 164 -9.86 4.88 9.56
CA ALA A 164 -10.12 4.11 8.36
C ALA A 164 -9.48 2.72 8.44
N TRP A 165 -8.18 2.61 8.76
CA TRP A 165 -7.57 1.28 8.87
C TRP A 165 -7.93 0.52 10.15
N GLN A 166 -8.30 1.20 11.25
CA GLN A 166 -8.95 0.54 12.39
C GLN A 166 -10.27 -0.12 11.94
N SER A 167 -11.13 0.59 11.20
CA SER A 167 -12.38 0.02 10.67
C SER A 167 -12.12 -1.14 9.70
N GLN A 168 -11.10 -1.02 8.86
CA GLN A 168 -10.68 -2.09 7.95
C GLN A 168 -10.24 -3.33 8.72
N LEU A 169 -9.34 -3.19 9.69
CA LEU A 169 -8.88 -4.29 10.56
C LEU A 169 -10.05 -4.97 11.27
N ALA A 170 -10.96 -4.21 11.87
CA ALA A 170 -12.16 -4.76 12.50
C ALA A 170 -13.01 -5.56 11.49
N THR A 171 -13.21 -5.01 10.29
CA THR A 171 -13.96 -5.67 9.20
C THR A 171 -13.35 -7.01 8.79
N ILE A 172 -12.04 -7.17 8.85
CA ILE A 172 -11.35 -8.43 8.53
C ILE A 172 -11.06 -9.31 9.77
N GLY A 173 -11.58 -8.93 10.94
CA GLY A 173 -11.55 -9.75 12.16
C GLY A 173 -10.34 -9.53 13.08
N PHE A 174 -9.55 -8.48 12.85
CA PHE A 174 -8.49 -8.05 13.76
C PHE A 174 -9.05 -6.92 14.64
N ASP A 175 -8.85 -7.00 15.96
CA ASP A 175 -9.43 -6.05 16.90
C ASP A 175 -8.47 -4.87 17.19
N PRO A 176 -8.65 -3.69 16.57
CA PRO A 176 -7.80 -2.54 16.82
C PRO A 176 -8.13 -1.81 18.13
N GLY A 177 -9.15 -2.23 18.88
CA GLY A 177 -9.77 -1.44 19.93
C GLY A 177 -10.75 -0.39 19.37
N PRO A 178 -10.99 0.72 20.10
CA PRO A 178 -11.91 1.77 19.67
C PRO A 178 -11.54 2.36 18.30
N LEU A 179 -12.55 2.67 17.47
CA LEU A 179 -12.38 3.37 16.19
C LEU A 179 -12.29 4.89 16.40
N ASP A 180 -11.42 5.30 17.31
CA ASP A 180 -11.26 6.68 17.77
C ASP A 180 -10.28 7.49 16.91
N GLY A 181 -9.46 6.81 16.10
CA GLY A 181 -8.40 7.44 15.31
C GLY A 181 -7.09 7.58 16.06
N ILE A 182 -6.95 6.91 17.20
CA ILE A 182 -5.74 6.92 17.99
C ILE A 182 -5.05 5.57 17.78
N ALA A 183 -3.83 5.60 17.24
CA ALA A 183 -3.03 4.40 17.03
C ALA A 183 -2.42 3.91 18.36
N GLY A 184 -3.27 3.52 19.31
CA GLY A 184 -2.88 3.04 20.63
C GLY A 184 -2.32 1.61 20.62
N PRO A 185 -1.94 1.07 21.80
CA PRO A 185 -1.34 -0.26 21.92
C PRO A 185 -2.18 -1.38 21.29
N ARG A 186 -3.51 -1.32 21.41
CA ARG A 186 -4.43 -2.31 20.80
C ARG A 186 -4.43 -2.20 19.28
N THR A 187 -4.50 -0.99 18.74
CA THR A 187 -4.44 -0.77 17.28
C THR A 187 -3.10 -1.27 16.72
N ARG A 188 -1.99 -0.99 17.40
CA ARG A 188 -0.68 -1.52 17.02
C ARG A 188 -0.61 -3.05 17.10
N ALA A 189 -1.17 -3.65 18.14
CA ALA A 189 -1.24 -5.10 18.28
C ALA A 189 -2.07 -5.74 17.14
N ALA A 190 -3.18 -5.11 16.74
CA ALA A 190 -4.00 -5.57 15.62
C ALA A 190 -3.24 -5.47 14.28
N VAL A 191 -2.50 -4.39 14.04
CA VAL A 191 -1.65 -4.28 12.85
C VAL A 191 -0.57 -5.34 12.84
N LEU A 192 0.12 -5.55 13.96
CA LEU A 192 1.15 -6.59 14.08
C LEU A 192 0.56 -7.98 13.86
N ALA A 193 -0.63 -8.27 14.42
CA ALA A 193 -1.32 -9.52 14.21
C ALA A 193 -1.72 -9.71 12.74
N TYR A 194 -2.24 -8.66 12.10
CA TYR A 194 -2.57 -8.65 10.69
C TYR A 194 -1.34 -8.91 9.83
N GLN A 195 -0.26 -8.15 10.05
CA GLN A 195 1.01 -8.34 9.33
C GLN A 195 1.59 -9.74 9.54
N ARG A 196 1.50 -10.33 10.74
CA ARG A 196 1.94 -11.72 11.00
C ARG A 196 1.11 -12.76 10.26
N ALA A 197 -0.17 -12.49 10.02
CA ALA A 197 -1.05 -13.40 9.25
C ALA A 197 -0.76 -13.39 7.74
N HIS A 198 0.00 -12.39 7.27
CA HIS A 198 0.32 -12.14 5.88
C HIS A 198 1.80 -12.34 5.64
N ASP A 199 2.14 -13.47 5.00
CA ASP A 199 3.53 -13.79 4.69
C ASP A 199 4.20 -12.67 3.87
N ASP A 200 3.44 -11.89 3.08
CA ASP A 200 3.90 -10.81 2.21
C ASP A 200 4.11 -9.44 2.89
N LEU A 201 3.83 -9.31 4.19
CA LEU A 201 3.99 -8.06 4.93
C LEU A 201 5.18 -8.09 5.89
N VAL A 202 5.77 -6.91 6.11
CA VAL A 202 6.74 -6.69 7.19
C VAL A 202 5.98 -6.52 8.50
N VAL A 203 6.44 -7.17 9.57
CA VAL A 203 5.84 -7.11 10.91
C VAL A 203 6.47 -5.96 11.71
N ASP A 204 6.16 -4.73 11.35
CA ASP A 204 6.70 -3.51 11.98
C ASP A 204 5.66 -2.72 12.80
N GLY A 205 4.38 -3.07 12.69
CA GLY A 205 3.28 -2.38 13.35
C GLY A 205 2.90 -1.05 12.69
N ILE A 206 3.40 -0.78 11.48
CA ILE A 206 3.15 0.44 10.71
C ILE A 206 2.24 0.12 9.53
N VAL A 207 1.15 0.87 9.38
CA VAL A 207 0.25 0.73 8.22
C VAL A 207 0.78 1.54 7.05
N GLY A 208 1.85 1.03 6.43
CA GLY A 208 2.43 1.53 5.18
C GLY A 208 1.63 1.12 3.94
N PRO A 209 2.06 1.52 2.73
CA PRO A 209 1.35 1.18 1.48
C PRO A 209 1.12 -0.31 1.27
N ALA A 210 2.09 -1.16 1.64
CA ALA A 210 1.96 -2.62 1.52
C ALA A 210 0.82 -3.16 2.40
N THR A 211 0.79 -2.76 3.68
CA THR A 211 -0.28 -3.14 4.61
C THR A 211 -1.64 -2.60 4.15
N ARG A 212 -1.71 -1.36 3.63
CA ARG A 212 -2.95 -0.79 3.07
C ARG A 212 -3.43 -1.55 1.83
N ALA A 213 -2.53 -1.88 0.92
CA ALA A 213 -2.87 -2.65 -0.29
C ALA A 213 -3.36 -4.05 0.07
N SER A 214 -2.73 -4.69 1.05
CA SER A 214 -3.17 -6.00 1.56
C SER A 214 -4.56 -5.90 2.20
N LEU A 215 -4.79 -4.92 3.09
CA LEU A 215 -6.09 -4.70 3.73
C LEU A 215 -7.21 -4.52 2.70
N ALA A 216 -6.95 -3.72 1.66
CA ALA A 216 -7.92 -3.50 0.59
C ALA A 216 -8.26 -4.79 -0.18
N ARG A 217 -7.26 -5.64 -0.45
CA ARG A 217 -7.48 -6.94 -1.11
C ARG A 217 -8.33 -7.87 -0.25
N ASP A 218 -8.03 -7.97 1.04
CA ASP A 218 -8.76 -8.86 1.95
C ASP A 218 -10.20 -8.43 2.16
N ILE A 219 -10.44 -7.12 2.25
CA ILE A 219 -11.80 -6.57 2.33
C ILE A 219 -12.58 -6.88 1.06
N ALA A 220 -12.00 -6.61 -0.11
CA ALA A 220 -12.64 -6.91 -1.39
C ALA A 220 -12.92 -8.42 -1.53
N ALA A 221 -12.01 -9.28 -1.06
CA ALA A 221 -12.24 -10.73 -1.03
C ALA A 221 -13.38 -11.12 -0.08
N ARG A 222 -13.45 -10.52 1.11
CA ARG A 222 -14.50 -10.77 2.10
C ARG A 222 -15.88 -10.29 1.62
N GLU A 223 -15.94 -9.14 0.97
CA GLU A 223 -17.17 -8.62 0.34
C GLU A 223 -17.64 -9.51 -0.81
N ARG A 224 -16.74 -9.95 -1.69
CA ARG A 224 -17.05 -10.93 -2.74
C ARG A 224 -17.58 -12.24 -2.16
N MET A 225 -16.96 -12.76 -1.11
CA MET A 225 -17.45 -13.95 -0.43
C MET A 225 -18.82 -13.73 0.21
N ARG A 226 -19.13 -12.54 0.74
CA ARG A 226 -20.46 -12.22 1.26
C ARG A 226 -21.52 -12.17 0.16
N GLN A 227 -21.18 -11.66 -1.02
CA GLN A 227 -22.09 -11.63 -2.18
C GLN A 227 -22.33 -13.03 -2.75
N VAL A 228 -21.27 -13.84 -2.90
CA VAL A 228 -21.38 -15.23 -3.39
C VAL A 228 -22.08 -16.11 -2.36
N GLY A 229 -21.76 -15.97 -1.07
CA GLY A 229 -22.44 -16.70 0.01
C GLY A 229 -23.89 -16.29 0.17
N GLY A 230 -24.21 -15.00 0.07
CA GLY A 230 -25.59 -14.50 0.09
C GLY A 230 -26.41 -14.94 -1.11
N GLY A 231 -25.81 -14.97 -2.31
CA GLY A 231 -26.44 -15.46 -3.54
C GLY A 231 -26.61 -16.98 -3.56
N ALA A 232 -25.59 -17.74 -3.15
CA ALA A 232 -25.61 -19.20 -3.11
C ALA A 232 -26.55 -19.73 -2.02
N ILE A 233 -26.53 -19.13 -0.81
CA ILE A 233 -27.46 -19.50 0.27
C ILE A 233 -28.89 -19.07 -0.10
N ALA A 234 -29.11 -17.90 -0.70
CA ALA A 234 -30.44 -17.51 -1.20
C ALA A 234 -30.93 -18.41 -2.33
N SER A 235 -30.06 -18.86 -3.25
CA SER A 235 -30.45 -19.84 -4.29
C SER A 235 -30.70 -21.24 -3.74
N VAL A 236 -30.05 -21.64 -2.63
CA VAL A 236 -30.34 -22.91 -1.94
C VAL A 236 -31.64 -22.82 -1.13
N ILE A 237 -31.93 -21.67 -0.50
CA ILE A 237 -33.14 -21.46 0.31
C ILE A 237 -34.38 -21.17 -0.56
N LEU A 238 -34.25 -20.40 -1.65
CA LEU A 238 -35.36 -20.08 -2.57
C LEU A 238 -35.47 -21.05 -3.75
N GLY A 239 -34.38 -21.67 -4.19
CA GLY A 239 -34.40 -22.71 -5.24
C GLY A 239 -34.68 -24.12 -4.71
N GLY A 240 -34.77 -24.29 -3.38
CA GLY A 240 -35.00 -25.57 -2.71
C GLY A 240 -36.46 -25.94 -2.43
N THR A 241 -37.45 -25.10 -2.77
CA THR A 241 -38.87 -25.42 -2.48
C THR A 241 -39.81 -25.29 -3.67
N ALA A 242 -39.31 -24.97 -4.86
CA ALA A 242 -40.13 -24.91 -6.07
C ALA A 242 -39.67 -25.94 -7.10
N GLY A 243 -39.86 -27.23 -6.78
CA GLY A 243 -39.86 -28.30 -7.80
C GLY A 243 -38.91 -29.48 -7.55
N ALA A 244 -39.02 -30.17 -6.42
CA ALA A 244 -38.63 -31.58 -6.31
C ALA A 244 -39.17 -32.18 -5.00
N ALA A 245 -40.49 -32.23 -4.84
CA ALA A 245 -41.09 -33.33 -4.08
C ALA A 245 -41.04 -34.57 -4.99
N ALA A 246 -39.88 -35.23 -5.06
CA ALA A 246 -39.70 -36.49 -5.78
C ALA A 246 -38.64 -37.33 -5.06
N GLU A 247 -39.11 -38.31 -4.29
CA GLU A 247 -38.49 -39.64 -4.10
C GLU A 247 -36.94 -39.73 -4.09
N GLY A 248 -36.29 -39.13 -3.10
CA GLY A 248 -34.84 -39.29 -2.87
C GLY A 248 -34.53 -40.00 -1.55
N ASP A 249 -33.65 -41.01 -1.59
CA ASP A 249 -33.17 -41.73 -0.40
C ASP A 249 -32.58 -40.73 0.64
N PRO A 250 -33.15 -40.65 1.86
CA PRO A 250 -32.65 -39.79 2.93
C PRO A 250 -31.16 -39.99 3.25
N LEU A 251 -30.62 -41.18 3.01
CA LEU A 251 -29.20 -41.47 3.21
C LEU A 251 -28.31 -40.75 2.18
N ALA A 252 -28.75 -40.61 0.94
CA ALA A 252 -27.99 -39.91 -0.09
C ALA A 252 -27.81 -38.41 0.25
N TRP A 253 -28.86 -37.79 0.78
CA TRP A 253 -28.81 -36.39 1.23
C TRP A 253 -27.94 -36.21 2.48
N ALA A 254 -28.02 -37.14 3.43
CA ALA A 254 -27.15 -37.13 4.61
C ALA A 254 -25.67 -37.28 4.23
N MET A 255 -25.35 -38.14 3.25
CA MET A 255 -23.99 -38.33 2.74
C MET A 255 -23.46 -37.08 2.02
N LEU A 256 -24.26 -36.42 1.19
CA LEU A 256 -23.87 -35.17 0.52
C LEU A 256 -23.61 -34.04 1.52
N ALA A 257 -24.44 -33.92 2.56
CA ALA A 257 -24.24 -32.95 3.63
C ALA A 257 -22.94 -33.25 4.41
N ALA A 258 -22.67 -34.52 4.74
CA ALA A 258 -21.45 -34.92 5.43
C ALA A 258 -20.19 -34.65 4.59
N MET A 259 -20.22 -34.93 3.28
CA MET A 259 -19.13 -34.62 2.37
C MET A 259 -18.85 -33.12 2.28
N ALA A 260 -19.89 -32.28 2.23
CA ALA A 260 -19.74 -30.83 2.21
C ALA A 260 -19.04 -30.32 3.49
N VAL A 261 -19.42 -30.85 4.66
CA VAL A 261 -18.77 -30.53 5.94
C VAL A 261 -17.30 -30.96 5.95
N LEU A 262 -16.99 -32.15 5.44
CA LEU A 262 -15.61 -32.66 5.37
C LEU A 262 -14.72 -31.82 4.43
N VAL A 263 -15.26 -31.39 3.27
CA VAL A 263 -14.54 -30.50 2.35
C VAL A 263 -14.27 -29.15 3.00
N LEU A 264 -15.26 -28.59 3.70
CA LEU A 264 -15.09 -27.32 4.41
C LEU A 264 -14.06 -27.43 5.54
N ALA A 265 -14.15 -28.49 6.35
CA ALA A 265 -13.22 -28.77 7.44
C ALA A 265 -11.80 -29.00 6.92
N GLY A 266 -11.65 -29.74 5.81
CA GLY A 266 -10.37 -29.97 5.13
C GLY A 266 -9.76 -28.68 4.59
N GLY A 267 -10.58 -27.79 4.01
CA GLY A 267 -10.15 -26.47 3.57
C GLY A 267 -9.67 -25.58 4.73
N ILE A 268 -10.41 -25.56 5.84
CA ILE A 268 -10.05 -24.83 7.06
C ILE A 268 -8.74 -25.39 7.65
N PHE A 269 -8.63 -26.71 7.74
CA PHE A 269 -7.42 -27.39 8.21
C PHE A 269 -6.21 -27.06 7.32
N ALA A 270 -6.34 -27.18 6.00
CA ALA A 270 -5.27 -26.86 5.06
C ALA A 270 -4.84 -25.39 5.13
N TRP A 271 -5.78 -24.46 5.33
CA TRP A 271 -5.48 -23.05 5.50
C TRP A 271 -4.78 -22.76 6.84
N ARG A 272 -5.29 -23.32 7.95
CA ARG A 272 -4.74 -23.14 9.30
C ARG A 272 -3.32 -23.70 9.42
N TYR A 273 -3.06 -24.87 8.84
CA TYR A 273 -1.77 -25.57 8.91
C TYR A 273 -0.92 -25.41 7.65
N ARG A 274 -1.22 -24.39 6.81
CA ARG A 274 -0.55 -24.20 5.49
C ARG A 274 0.98 -24.13 5.58
N GLY A 275 1.51 -23.56 6.66
CA GLY A 275 2.96 -23.42 6.88
C GLY A 275 3.65 -24.72 7.29
N GLU A 276 2.93 -25.61 7.99
CA GLU A 276 3.41 -26.93 8.41
C GLU A 276 3.29 -27.93 7.27
N LEU A 277 2.17 -27.91 6.55
CA LEU A 277 1.97 -28.70 5.33
C LEU A 277 3.05 -28.39 4.28
N ARG A 278 3.38 -27.11 4.05
CA ARG A 278 4.48 -26.73 3.15
C ARG A 278 5.85 -27.25 3.60
N ARG A 279 6.09 -27.36 4.91
CA ARG A 279 7.34 -27.94 5.44
C ARG A 279 7.35 -29.45 5.25
N PHE A 280 6.28 -30.12 5.63
CA PHE A 280 6.08 -31.57 5.45
C PHE A 280 6.25 -32.02 4.00
N PHE A 281 5.63 -31.34 3.03
CA PHE A 281 5.78 -31.68 1.62
C PHE A 281 7.17 -31.37 1.04
N ARG A 282 7.94 -30.45 1.65
CA ARG A 282 9.35 -30.25 1.28
C ARG A 282 10.24 -31.37 1.82
N THR A 283 9.96 -31.90 3.01
CA THR A 283 10.70 -33.05 3.55
C THR A 283 10.46 -34.32 2.75
N ILE A 284 9.24 -34.54 2.24
CA ILE A 284 8.91 -35.70 1.40
C ILE A 284 9.52 -35.60 -0.01
N LYS A 285 9.60 -34.40 -0.59
CA LYS A 285 10.20 -34.20 -1.93
C LYS A 285 11.74 -34.08 -1.92
N GLY A 286 12.35 -34.11 -0.73
CA GLY A 286 13.80 -34.07 -0.53
C GLY A 286 14.39 -35.38 -0.03
N ALA A 287 13.64 -36.48 -0.11
CA ALA A 287 14.06 -37.86 0.17
C ALA A 287 13.91 -38.72 -1.10
#